data_AF-A0A2V6NB92-F1
#
_entry.id   AF-A0A2V6NB92-F1
#
_cell.length_a   1.000
_cell.length_b   1.000
_cell.length_c   1.000
_cell.angle_alpha   90.00
_cell.angle_beta   90.00
_cell.angle_gamma   90.00
#
_symmetry.space_group_name_H-M   'P 1'
#
loop_
_entity.id
_entity.type
_entity.pdbx_description
1 polymer ?
#
loop_
_entity_poly.entity_id
_entity_poly.type
_entity_poly.pdbx_seq_one_letter_code
_entity_poly.pdbx_strand_id
1 'polypeptide(L)'
;MNSSTIPTPPGVQLRGGLAPAFPEIVSPDALAFVAKLQRAFGNRREECLKRRQDRQAAFDCGEALDFLPETKSIRESNWTCAPIPADLRDRRAEITGPTDRKMVINALNSGAKVFMADFEDANSPTWANMVEGQINLRDAIRRTISFTSPEGKSYQLKEDIAVLLVRPRGWHLPEKHMLVDGKPVSGSLFDFGLYFFHNAAELITRGSGPYFYLPKMESHLEARLWNDVFKMAQNELGIPQGTIRATVLIETIPAAFEMDEILYELREHSAGLNCGRWDYIFSCIKKFRNKPDFLLADRAQITMTTHFM
;
A
#
# COMPACT_ATOMS: atom_id res chain seq x y z
N MET A 1 5.74 -25.23 24.97
CA MET A 1 4.78 -24.39 24.25
C MET A 1 4.49 -25.09 22.94
N ASN A 2 3.32 -25.72 22.80
CA ASN A 2 2.97 -26.45 21.58
C ASN A 2 2.97 -25.45 20.42
N SER A 3 3.87 -25.60 19.46
CA SER A 3 3.81 -24.83 18.22
C SER A 3 2.58 -25.32 17.48
N SER A 4 1.47 -24.62 17.58
CA SER A 4 0.31 -24.84 16.72
C SER A 4 0.82 -24.73 15.29
N THR A 5 0.94 -25.83 14.57
CA THR A 5 1.34 -25.80 13.15
C THR A 5 0.06 -25.72 12.33
N ILE A 6 -0.06 -24.68 11.51
CA ILE A 6 -1.11 -24.61 10.49
C ILE A 6 -0.59 -25.27 9.21
N PRO A 7 -1.43 -26.06 8.50
CA PRO A 7 -1.07 -26.58 7.20
C PRO A 7 -0.69 -25.43 6.26
N THR A 8 0.47 -25.50 5.63
CA THR A 8 0.88 -24.52 4.63
C THR A 8 0.79 -25.11 3.22
N PRO A 9 0.46 -24.30 2.20
CA PRO A 9 0.48 -24.75 0.81
C PRO A 9 1.87 -25.22 0.37
N PRO A 10 1.99 -26.02 -0.71
CA PRO A 10 3.28 -26.45 -1.24
C PRO A 10 4.24 -25.28 -1.46
N GLY A 11 5.48 -25.43 -1.00
CA GLY A 11 6.53 -24.41 -1.11
C GLY A 11 6.39 -23.23 -0.14
N VAL A 12 5.34 -23.16 0.68
CA VAL A 12 5.13 -22.09 1.65
C VAL A 12 5.68 -22.49 3.02
N GLN A 13 6.51 -21.63 3.62
CA GLN A 13 6.99 -21.77 4.99
C GLN A 13 6.57 -20.55 5.80
N LEU A 14 5.84 -20.77 6.89
CA LEU A 14 5.51 -19.73 7.86
C LEU A 14 6.43 -19.84 9.07
N ARG A 15 7.22 -18.79 9.32
CA ARG A 15 8.20 -18.69 10.41
C ARG A 15 7.72 -17.77 11.55
N GLY A 16 6.62 -17.06 11.34
CA GLY A 16 6.02 -16.20 12.35
C GLY A 16 5.35 -17.00 13.46
N GLY A 17 5.40 -16.50 14.69
CA GLY A 17 4.70 -17.11 15.82
C GLY A 17 3.17 -17.06 15.63
N LEU A 18 2.47 -18.08 16.11
CA LEU A 18 1.01 -18.21 15.93
C LEU A 18 0.28 -17.95 17.25
N ALA A 19 -0.12 -16.69 17.45
CA ALA A 19 -1.08 -16.35 18.50
C ALA A 19 -2.46 -16.94 18.18
N PRO A 20 -3.35 -17.12 19.18
CA PRO A 20 -4.61 -17.87 19.01
C PRO A 20 -5.48 -17.45 17.82
N ALA A 21 -5.56 -16.16 17.51
CA ALA A 21 -6.40 -15.64 16.41
C ALA A 21 -5.68 -15.56 15.04
N PHE A 22 -4.36 -15.79 15.00
CA PHE A 22 -3.58 -15.65 13.76
C PHE A 22 -3.97 -16.67 12.67
N PRO A 23 -4.25 -17.95 12.99
CA PRO A 23 -4.69 -18.94 12.00
C PRO A 23 -5.90 -18.52 11.15
N GLU A 24 -6.74 -17.60 11.65
CA GLU A 24 -7.88 -17.07 10.90
C GLU A 24 -7.43 -16.11 9.78
N ILE A 25 -6.30 -15.43 9.94
CA ILE A 25 -5.72 -14.51 8.95
C ILE A 25 -4.75 -15.23 8.02
N VAL A 26 -3.84 -16.01 8.59
CA VAL A 26 -2.85 -16.80 7.84
C VAL A 26 -3.37 -18.22 7.58
N SER A 27 -4.63 -18.33 7.17
CA SER A 27 -5.25 -19.60 6.82
C SER A 27 -4.57 -20.23 5.58
N PRO A 28 -4.70 -21.55 5.38
CA PRO A 28 -4.09 -22.22 4.21
C PRO A 28 -4.46 -21.55 2.87
N ASP A 29 -5.73 -21.15 2.71
CA ASP A 29 -6.22 -20.52 1.47
C ASP A 29 -5.69 -19.09 1.29
N ALA A 30 -5.63 -18.30 2.38
CA ALA A 30 -5.06 -16.95 2.34
C ALA A 30 -3.55 -17.01 2.02
N LEU A 31 -2.83 -17.97 2.60
CA LEU A 31 -1.42 -18.21 2.30
C LEU A 31 -1.22 -18.70 0.85
N ALA A 32 -2.14 -19.53 0.33
CA ALA A 32 -2.09 -19.98 -1.06
C ALA A 32 -2.28 -18.81 -2.03
N PHE A 33 -3.22 -17.92 -1.72
CA PHE A 33 -3.47 -16.70 -2.49
C PHE A 33 -2.24 -15.78 -2.52
N VAL A 34 -1.65 -15.47 -1.36
CA VAL A 34 -0.42 -14.66 -1.29
C VAL A 34 0.75 -15.34 -2.00
N ALA A 35 0.89 -16.66 -1.86
CA ALA A 35 1.93 -17.41 -2.57
C ALA A 35 1.74 -17.36 -4.10
N LYS A 36 0.50 -17.40 -4.58
CA LYS A 36 0.18 -17.26 -6.00
C LYS A 36 0.60 -15.90 -6.54
N LEU A 37 0.30 -14.83 -5.80
CA LEU A 37 0.74 -13.47 -6.13
C LEU A 37 2.28 -13.36 -6.13
N GLN A 38 2.94 -13.89 -5.10
CA GLN A 38 4.40 -13.88 -4.99
C GLN A 38 5.06 -14.62 -6.16
N ARG A 39 4.55 -15.78 -6.57
CA ARG A 39 5.08 -16.53 -7.72
C ARG A 39 4.89 -15.80 -9.04
N ALA A 40 3.75 -15.14 -9.23
CA ALA A 40 3.46 -14.40 -10.46
C ALA A 40 4.26 -13.10 -10.59
N PHE A 41 4.49 -12.38 -9.48
CA PHE A 41 4.97 -11.00 -9.52
C PHE A 41 6.29 -10.76 -8.78
N GLY A 42 6.79 -11.72 -8.00
CA GLY A 42 8.01 -11.58 -7.21
C GLY A 42 9.23 -11.22 -8.05
N ASN A 43 9.42 -11.89 -9.20
CA ASN A 43 10.54 -11.58 -10.10
C ASN A 43 10.40 -10.20 -10.75
N ARG A 44 9.21 -9.82 -11.20
CA ARG A 44 8.95 -8.48 -11.77
C ARG A 44 9.17 -7.36 -10.76
N ARG A 45 8.84 -7.61 -9.48
CA ARG A 45 9.19 -6.70 -8.37
C ARG A 45 10.71 -6.57 -8.25
N GLU A 46 11.45 -7.69 -8.23
CA GLU A 46 12.93 -7.68 -8.17
C GLU A 46 13.53 -6.90 -9.35
N GLU A 47 12.99 -7.05 -10.57
CA GLU A 47 13.37 -6.29 -11.75
C GLU A 47 13.12 -4.79 -11.59
N CYS A 48 11.98 -4.37 -11.04
CA CYS A 48 11.70 -2.96 -10.75
C CYS A 48 12.70 -2.40 -9.73
N LEU A 49 12.99 -3.13 -8.66
CA LEU A 49 13.98 -2.72 -7.66
C LEU A 49 15.39 -2.64 -8.25
N LYS A 50 15.74 -3.53 -9.18
CA LYS A 50 17.01 -3.46 -9.92
C LYS A 50 17.06 -2.22 -10.82
N ARG A 51 15.98 -1.91 -11.55
CA ARG A 51 15.88 -0.67 -12.34
C ARG A 51 16.05 0.60 -11.51
N ARG A 52 15.57 0.62 -10.25
CA ARG A 52 15.84 1.74 -9.33
C ARG A 52 17.33 1.95 -9.09
N GLN A 53 18.10 0.88 -8.95
CA GLN A 53 19.55 0.93 -8.76
C GLN A 53 20.25 1.41 -10.03
N ASP A 54 19.83 0.89 -11.19
CA ASP A 54 20.43 1.27 -12.47
C ASP A 54 20.18 2.74 -12.79
N ARG A 55 18.95 3.22 -12.57
CA ARG A 55 18.62 4.66 -12.71
C ARG A 55 19.35 5.53 -11.70
N GLN A 56 19.57 5.03 -10.48
CA GLN A 56 20.39 5.74 -9.51
C GLN A 56 21.85 5.86 -9.96
N ALA A 57 22.44 4.79 -10.49
CA ALA A 57 23.80 4.83 -11.03
C ALA A 57 23.91 5.84 -12.18
N ALA A 58 22.88 5.93 -13.03
CA ALA A 58 22.83 6.93 -14.08
C ALA A 58 22.78 8.38 -13.55
N PHE A 59 21.96 8.66 -12.53
CA PHE A 59 21.96 9.96 -11.85
C PHE A 59 23.32 10.29 -11.21
N ASP A 60 23.99 9.28 -10.64
CA ASP A 60 25.31 9.43 -10.05
C ASP A 60 26.38 9.74 -11.13
N CYS A 61 26.16 9.30 -12.37
CA CYS A 61 26.96 9.64 -13.55
C CYS A 61 26.55 10.97 -14.23
N GLY A 62 25.61 11.73 -13.66
CA GLY A 62 25.22 13.06 -14.13
C GLY A 62 23.98 13.10 -15.00
N GLU A 63 23.26 11.98 -15.18
CA GLU A 63 21.97 12.00 -15.90
C GLU A 63 20.99 12.97 -15.20
N ALA A 64 20.30 13.77 -16.01
CA ALA A 64 19.26 14.68 -15.54
C ALA A 64 17.92 13.96 -15.47
N LEU A 65 17.08 14.41 -14.54
CA LEU A 65 15.71 13.94 -14.47
C LEU A 65 14.85 14.79 -15.42
N ASP A 66 14.11 14.14 -16.31
CA ASP A 66 13.21 14.77 -17.27
C ASP A 66 12.05 13.83 -17.63
N PHE A 67 11.05 14.35 -18.32
CA PHE A 67 9.92 13.57 -18.83
C PHE A 67 10.36 12.60 -19.92
N LEU A 68 9.78 11.39 -19.88
CA LEU A 68 10.11 10.32 -20.82
C LEU A 68 9.61 10.68 -22.25
N PRO A 69 10.49 10.71 -23.27
CA PRO A 69 10.07 10.94 -24.65
C PRO A 69 9.16 9.84 -25.21
N GLU A 70 9.40 8.58 -24.82
CA GLU A 70 8.70 7.41 -25.33
C GLU A 70 7.22 7.34 -24.93
N THR A 71 6.83 8.01 -23.84
CA THR A 71 5.45 8.07 -23.35
C THR A 71 4.76 9.41 -23.66
N LYS A 72 5.38 10.27 -24.46
CA LYS A 72 4.81 11.57 -24.85
C LYS A 72 3.39 11.47 -25.40
N SER A 73 3.10 10.42 -26.17
CA SER A 73 1.77 10.17 -26.74
C SER A 73 0.68 9.96 -25.68
N ILE A 74 1.01 9.44 -24.49
CA ILE A 74 0.07 9.33 -23.36
C ILE A 74 -0.30 10.73 -22.88
N ARG A 75 0.72 11.56 -22.62
CA ARG A 75 0.58 12.92 -22.09
C ARG A 75 -0.14 13.90 -23.01
N GLU A 76 -0.03 13.67 -24.32
CA GLU A 76 -0.69 14.50 -25.34
C GLU A 76 -2.04 13.95 -25.80
N SER A 77 -2.47 12.80 -25.29
CA SER A 77 -3.75 12.18 -25.65
C SER A 77 -4.87 12.54 -24.67
N ASN A 78 -6.12 12.52 -25.16
CA ASN A 78 -7.30 12.77 -24.33
C ASN A 78 -7.79 11.45 -23.71
N TRP A 79 -7.55 11.26 -22.42
CA TRP A 79 -8.06 10.13 -21.66
C TRP A 79 -8.32 10.54 -20.20
N THR A 80 -9.09 9.72 -19.48
CA THR A 80 -9.35 9.91 -18.05
C THR A 80 -9.30 8.57 -17.34
N CYS A 81 -9.04 8.59 -16.03
CA CYS A 81 -9.22 7.41 -15.19
C CYS A 81 -10.69 6.99 -15.12
N ALA A 82 -10.94 5.74 -14.75
CA ALA A 82 -12.27 5.21 -14.52
C ALA A 82 -13.03 6.01 -13.44
N PRO A 83 -14.38 6.06 -13.50
CA PRO A 83 -15.17 6.82 -12.54
C PRO A 83 -14.92 6.42 -11.07
N ILE A 84 -14.82 7.43 -10.20
CA ILE A 84 -14.60 7.24 -8.77
C ILE A 84 -15.86 6.71 -8.07
N PRO A 85 -15.77 5.68 -7.22
CA PRO A 85 -16.87 5.18 -6.40
C PRO A 85 -17.49 6.27 -5.54
N ALA A 86 -18.79 6.14 -5.23
CA ALA A 86 -19.54 7.21 -4.56
C ALA A 86 -18.95 7.63 -3.22
N ASP A 87 -18.47 6.67 -2.42
CA ASP A 87 -17.89 6.88 -1.10
C ASP A 87 -16.47 7.47 -1.14
N LEU A 88 -15.85 7.57 -2.31
CA LEU A 88 -14.54 8.21 -2.53
C LEU A 88 -14.64 9.58 -3.23
N ARG A 89 -15.84 10.10 -3.48
CA ARG A 89 -15.99 11.42 -4.13
C ARG A 89 -15.72 12.59 -3.19
N ASP A 90 -16.07 12.47 -1.90
CA ASP A 90 -15.77 13.47 -0.89
C ASP A 90 -14.65 12.97 0.01
N ARG A 91 -13.44 13.45 -0.25
CA ARG A 91 -12.20 13.11 0.48
C ARG A 91 -11.54 14.34 1.09
N ARG A 92 -12.35 15.35 1.48
CA ARG A 92 -11.85 16.66 1.92
C ARG A 92 -10.88 16.62 3.11
N ALA A 93 -10.99 15.59 3.94
CA ALA A 93 -10.11 15.36 5.08
C ALA A 93 -9.93 13.86 5.28
N GLU A 94 -8.69 13.43 5.36
CA GLU A 94 -8.31 12.05 5.61
C GLU A 94 -7.40 11.99 6.85
N ILE A 95 -7.66 11.04 7.73
CA ILE A 95 -6.79 10.76 8.88
C ILE A 95 -5.91 9.55 8.55
N THR A 96 -4.66 9.58 8.97
CA THR A 96 -3.70 8.48 8.80
C THR A 96 -3.33 7.92 10.16
N GLY A 97 -3.14 6.60 10.28
CA GLY A 97 -2.72 6.01 11.55
C GLY A 97 -2.42 4.53 11.45
N PRO A 98 -1.76 3.97 12.48
CA PRO A 98 -1.37 2.58 12.50
C PRO A 98 -2.59 1.65 12.62
N THR A 99 -2.35 0.35 12.44
CA THR A 99 -3.39 -0.68 12.51
C THR A 99 -3.65 -1.20 13.94
N ASP A 100 -3.19 -0.50 14.98
CA ASP A 100 -3.48 -0.82 16.37
C ASP A 100 -4.99 -0.73 16.65
N ARG A 101 -5.54 -1.71 17.38
CA ARG A 101 -6.99 -1.88 17.55
C ARG A 101 -7.72 -0.64 18.05
N LYS A 102 -7.18 0.01 19.09
CA LYS A 102 -7.75 1.26 19.64
C LYS A 102 -7.64 2.43 18.65
N MET A 103 -6.52 2.52 17.92
CA MET A 103 -6.29 3.61 16.96
C MET A 103 -7.20 3.48 15.74
N VAL A 104 -7.42 2.25 15.24
CA VAL A 104 -8.39 1.97 14.17
C VAL A 104 -9.79 2.47 14.56
N ILE A 105 -10.27 2.14 15.77
CA ILE A 105 -11.59 2.60 16.25
C ILE A 105 -11.65 4.14 16.31
N ASN A 106 -10.63 4.78 16.89
CA ASN A 106 -10.61 6.23 17.03
C ASN A 106 -10.54 6.96 15.68
N ALA A 107 -9.73 6.45 14.74
CA ALA A 107 -9.57 7.03 13.42
C ALA A 107 -10.85 6.91 12.58
N LEU A 108 -11.50 5.75 12.61
CA LEU A 108 -12.80 5.54 11.96
C LEU A 108 -13.89 6.46 12.55
N ASN A 109 -13.85 6.71 13.86
CA ASN A 109 -14.83 7.57 14.56
C ASN A 109 -14.49 9.08 14.56
N SER A 110 -13.42 9.49 13.87
CA SER A 110 -12.83 10.83 13.98
C SER A 110 -13.66 11.95 13.32
N GLY A 111 -14.56 11.60 12.40
CA GLY A 111 -15.28 12.56 11.54
C GLY A 111 -14.54 12.92 10.25
N ALA A 112 -13.34 12.37 10.02
CA ALA A 112 -12.70 12.40 8.71
C ALA A 112 -13.55 11.63 7.68
N LYS A 113 -13.39 11.94 6.39
CA LYS A 113 -14.06 11.21 5.32
C LYS A 113 -13.39 9.87 5.02
N VAL A 114 -12.07 9.84 5.18
CA VAL A 114 -11.26 8.64 4.96
C VAL A 114 -10.34 8.41 6.16
N PHE A 115 -10.14 7.15 6.51
CA PHE A 115 -9.05 6.68 7.35
C PHE A 115 -8.10 5.82 6.50
N MET A 116 -6.85 6.26 6.37
CA MET A 116 -5.77 5.44 5.83
C MET A 116 -5.14 4.63 6.97
N ALA A 117 -5.51 3.35 7.04
CA ALA A 117 -4.90 2.38 7.94
C ALA A 117 -3.54 1.94 7.39
N ASP A 118 -2.51 2.12 8.22
CA ASP A 118 -1.14 2.09 7.76
C ASP A 118 -0.37 0.86 8.24
N PHE A 119 0.10 0.06 7.27
CA PHE A 119 1.07 -1.02 7.51
C PHE A 119 2.51 -0.58 7.20
N GLU A 120 2.70 0.68 6.80
CA GLU A 120 3.96 1.23 6.31
C GLU A 120 4.59 2.17 7.35
N ASP A 121 4.90 3.43 7.03
CA ASP A 121 5.79 4.27 7.85
C ASP A 121 5.33 4.55 9.29
N ALA A 122 4.02 4.54 9.57
CA ALA A 122 3.50 4.74 10.92
C ALA A 122 3.42 3.44 11.74
N ASN A 123 3.80 2.29 11.16
CA ASN A 123 3.67 0.98 11.78
C ASN A 123 5.00 0.22 11.77
N SER A 124 5.52 -0.11 12.96
CA SER A 124 6.67 -1.01 13.06
C SER A 124 6.26 -2.41 12.55
N PRO A 125 6.91 -2.96 11.51
CA PRO A 125 6.44 -4.16 10.83
C PRO A 125 6.89 -5.44 11.55
N THR A 126 6.59 -5.53 12.85
CA THR A 126 6.73 -6.78 13.60
C THR A 126 5.69 -7.78 13.10
N TRP A 127 5.99 -9.08 13.15
CA TRP A 127 5.02 -10.11 12.73
C TRP A 127 3.66 -9.95 13.42
N ALA A 128 3.67 -9.65 14.73
CA ALA A 128 2.46 -9.43 15.50
C ALA A 128 1.67 -8.23 14.96
N ASN A 129 2.30 -7.07 14.79
CA ASN A 129 1.62 -5.87 14.28
C ASN A 129 1.00 -6.09 12.90
N MET A 130 1.71 -6.79 12.01
CA MET A 130 1.22 -7.06 10.66
C MET A 130 -0.01 -7.98 10.68
N VAL A 131 0.02 -9.08 11.43
CA VAL A 131 -1.11 -10.03 11.45
C VAL A 131 -2.27 -9.51 12.32
N GLU A 132 -1.99 -8.92 13.48
CA GLU A 132 -3.02 -8.29 14.32
C GLU A 132 -3.68 -7.11 13.62
N GLY A 133 -2.92 -6.33 12.84
CA GLY A 133 -3.49 -5.27 12.02
C GLY A 133 -4.53 -5.81 11.04
N GLN A 134 -4.26 -6.94 10.37
CA GLN A 134 -5.24 -7.59 9.50
C GLN A 134 -6.49 -8.06 10.27
N ILE A 135 -6.34 -8.59 11.49
CA ILE A 135 -7.47 -8.92 12.37
C ILE A 135 -8.29 -7.66 12.68
N ASN A 136 -7.62 -6.58 13.07
CA ASN A 136 -8.28 -5.32 13.44
C ASN A 136 -9.08 -4.75 12.25
N LEU A 137 -8.50 -4.75 11.05
CA LEU A 137 -9.20 -4.27 9.86
C LEU A 137 -10.36 -5.18 9.47
N ARG A 138 -10.19 -6.50 9.55
CA ARG A 138 -11.25 -7.49 9.30
C ARG A 138 -12.45 -7.27 10.22
N ASP A 139 -12.19 -7.09 11.51
CA ASP A 139 -13.21 -6.85 12.53
C ASP A 139 -13.86 -5.47 12.36
N ALA A 140 -13.09 -4.45 11.97
CA ALA A 140 -13.60 -3.10 11.74
C ALA A 140 -14.60 -3.06 10.58
N ILE A 141 -14.26 -3.73 9.47
CA ILE A 141 -15.12 -3.83 8.28
C ILE A 141 -16.43 -4.56 8.60
N ARG A 142 -16.35 -5.63 9.41
CA ARG A 142 -17.52 -6.39 9.89
C ARG A 142 -18.30 -5.68 11.01
N ARG A 143 -17.85 -4.49 11.44
CA ARG A 143 -18.43 -3.70 12.54
C ARG A 143 -18.42 -4.41 13.90
N THR A 144 -17.49 -5.35 14.12
CA THR A 144 -17.35 -6.11 15.37
C THR A 144 -16.13 -5.70 16.19
N ILE A 145 -15.26 -4.83 15.65
CA ILE A 145 -14.10 -4.32 16.39
C ILE A 145 -14.56 -3.59 17.65
N SER A 146 -13.93 -3.96 18.77
CA SER A 146 -14.12 -3.33 20.06
C SER A 146 -12.84 -3.42 20.88
N PHE A 147 -12.68 -2.50 21.83
CA PHE A 147 -11.53 -2.45 22.70
C PHE A 147 -11.93 -1.91 24.07
N THR A 148 -11.48 -2.54 25.15
CA THR A 148 -11.61 -2.01 26.51
C THR A 148 -10.22 -1.66 27.01
N SER A 149 -10.00 -0.41 27.41
CA SER A 149 -8.71 0.02 27.94
C SER A 149 -8.45 -0.56 29.33
N PRO A 150 -7.19 -0.58 29.81
CA PRO A 150 -6.86 -1.02 31.16
C PRO A 150 -7.64 -0.27 32.25
N GLU A 151 -8.03 0.98 31.99
CA GLU A 151 -8.84 1.81 32.88
C GLU A 151 -10.36 1.50 32.81
N GLY A 152 -10.76 0.48 32.04
CA GLY A 152 -12.15 0.05 31.90
C GLY A 152 -12.99 0.81 30.88
N LYS A 153 -12.40 1.72 30.09
CA LYS A 153 -13.14 2.48 29.06
C LYS A 153 -13.34 1.62 27.82
N SER A 154 -14.60 1.44 27.41
CA SER A 154 -14.98 0.72 26.19
C SER A 154 -14.96 1.64 24.95
N TYR A 155 -14.49 1.10 23.84
CA TYR A 155 -14.41 1.74 22.53
C TYR A 155 -15.07 0.82 21.49
N GLN A 156 -16.00 1.37 20.71
CA GLN A 156 -16.71 0.70 19.63
C GLN A 156 -16.89 1.68 18.46
N LEU A 157 -17.20 1.16 17.27
CA LEU A 157 -17.50 1.99 16.11
C LEU A 157 -18.84 2.70 16.29
N LYS A 158 -18.91 3.95 15.82
CA LYS A 158 -20.16 4.68 15.61
C LYS A 158 -20.89 4.11 14.38
N GLU A 159 -22.11 4.58 14.15
CA GLU A 159 -22.88 4.24 12.95
C GLU A 159 -22.19 4.82 11.70
N ASP A 160 -22.00 6.13 11.69
CA ASP A 160 -21.25 6.86 10.66
C ASP A 160 -19.76 6.86 10.99
N ILE A 161 -18.95 6.31 10.08
CA ILE A 161 -17.50 6.17 10.20
C ILE A 161 -16.82 6.56 8.88
N ALA A 162 -15.54 6.90 8.97
CA ALA A 162 -14.72 7.16 7.79
C ALA A 162 -14.61 5.93 6.86
N VAL A 163 -14.46 6.17 5.56
CA VAL A 163 -14.14 5.13 4.57
C VAL A 163 -12.71 4.63 4.81
N LEU A 164 -12.51 3.31 4.78
CA LEU A 164 -11.22 2.70 5.07
C LEU A 164 -10.40 2.53 3.78
N LEU A 165 -9.20 3.09 3.76
CA LEU A 165 -8.14 2.79 2.79
C LEU A 165 -6.97 2.12 3.50
N VAL A 166 -6.30 1.17 2.84
CA VAL A 166 -5.11 0.49 3.41
C VAL A 166 -3.84 0.91 2.68
N ARG A 167 -2.82 1.32 3.43
CA ARG A 167 -1.47 1.54 2.91
C ARG A 167 -0.58 0.33 3.20
N PRO A 168 -0.36 -0.59 2.23
CA PRO A 168 0.61 -1.67 2.38
C PRO A 168 2.04 -1.14 2.39
N ARG A 169 2.98 -1.96 2.89
CA ARG A 169 4.42 -1.67 2.80
C ARG A 169 4.86 -1.42 1.35
N GLY A 170 5.82 -0.50 1.15
CA GLY A 170 6.39 -0.21 -0.17
C GLY A 170 7.20 -1.36 -0.76
N TRP A 171 7.42 -1.33 -2.08
CA TRP A 171 8.01 -2.45 -2.83
C TRP A 171 9.37 -2.93 -2.33
N HIS A 172 10.14 -2.12 -1.61
CA HIS A 172 11.47 -2.47 -1.12
C HIS A 172 11.45 -3.36 0.15
N LEU A 173 10.31 -3.45 0.86
CA LEU A 173 10.23 -4.18 2.13
C LEU A 173 9.86 -5.66 1.93
N PRO A 174 10.58 -6.61 2.58
CA PRO A 174 10.21 -8.02 2.61
C PRO A 174 9.32 -8.36 3.83
N GLU A 175 8.49 -9.40 3.68
CA GLU A 175 7.89 -10.13 4.81
C GLU A 175 8.74 -11.38 5.10
N LYS A 176 9.67 -11.26 6.04
CA LYS A 176 10.63 -12.33 6.35
C LYS A 176 10.01 -13.54 7.04
N HIS A 177 8.80 -13.42 7.58
CA HIS A 177 8.15 -14.50 8.30
C HIS A 177 7.34 -15.43 7.39
N MET A 178 7.13 -15.08 6.13
CA MET A 178 6.54 -15.96 5.13
C MET A 178 7.52 -16.16 3.97
N LEU A 179 7.92 -17.41 3.73
CA LEU A 179 8.69 -17.77 2.55
C LEU A 179 7.83 -18.49 1.54
N VAL A 180 8.09 -18.23 0.26
CA VAL A 180 7.55 -18.97 -0.88
C VAL A 180 8.74 -19.46 -1.69
N ASP A 181 8.85 -20.78 -1.85
CA ASP A 181 9.91 -21.45 -2.59
C ASP A 181 11.31 -21.03 -2.10
N GLY A 182 11.45 -20.87 -0.78
CA GLY A 182 12.70 -20.51 -0.10
C GLY A 182 13.03 -19.02 -0.03
N LYS A 183 12.25 -18.14 -0.68
CA LYS A 183 12.48 -16.69 -0.67
C LYS A 183 11.45 -15.94 0.18
N PRO A 184 11.83 -14.86 0.91
CA PRO A 184 10.87 -13.98 1.58
C PRO A 184 9.86 -13.38 0.60
N VAL A 185 8.59 -13.36 1.01
CA VAL A 185 7.52 -12.71 0.26
C VAL A 185 7.72 -11.19 0.27
N SER A 186 7.24 -10.49 -0.77
CA SER A 186 7.12 -9.03 -0.74
C SER A 186 6.18 -8.58 0.38
N GLY A 187 6.60 -7.64 1.23
CA GLY A 187 5.73 -7.05 2.24
C GLY A 187 4.47 -6.44 1.62
N SER A 188 4.63 -5.76 0.48
CA SER A 188 3.53 -5.20 -0.31
C SER A 188 2.47 -6.25 -0.69
N LEU A 189 2.92 -7.39 -1.23
CA LEU A 189 2.00 -8.47 -1.65
C LEU A 189 1.38 -9.20 -0.46
N PHE A 190 2.10 -9.31 0.65
CA PHE A 190 1.57 -9.89 1.88
C PHE A 190 0.44 -9.02 2.46
N ASP A 191 0.69 -7.72 2.61
CA ASP A 191 -0.25 -6.78 3.21
C ASP A 191 -1.50 -6.61 2.35
N PHE A 192 -1.31 -6.36 1.04
CA PHE A 192 -2.39 -6.29 0.06
C PHE A 192 -3.15 -7.60 0.01
N GLY A 193 -2.44 -8.72 -0.14
CA GLY A 193 -3.04 -10.02 -0.40
C GLY A 193 -3.94 -10.47 0.74
N LEU A 194 -3.48 -10.35 1.99
CA LEU A 194 -4.29 -10.69 3.16
C LEU A 194 -5.49 -9.75 3.31
N TYR A 195 -5.29 -8.43 3.19
CA TYR A 195 -6.39 -7.48 3.33
C TYR A 195 -7.47 -7.71 2.27
N PHE A 196 -7.07 -7.85 1.00
CA PHE A 196 -7.98 -8.08 -0.10
C PHE A 196 -8.74 -9.40 0.06
N PHE A 197 -8.02 -10.49 0.34
CA PHE A 197 -8.60 -11.83 0.50
C PHE A 197 -9.68 -11.87 1.59
N HIS A 198 -9.42 -11.26 2.74
CA HIS A 198 -10.34 -11.34 3.88
C HIS A 198 -11.53 -10.38 3.79
N ASN A 199 -11.45 -9.33 2.96
CA ASN A 199 -12.36 -8.20 3.09
C ASN A 199 -13.05 -7.74 1.81
N ALA A 200 -12.55 -8.09 0.62
CA ALA A 200 -13.10 -7.56 -0.64
C ALA A 200 -14.61 -7.82 -0.77
N ALA A 201 -15.06 -9.06 -0.54
CA ALA A 201 -16.48 -9.43 -0.65
C ALA A 201 -17.37 -8.70 0.38
N GLU A 202 -16.89 -8.57 1.62
CA GLU A 202 -17.63 -7.90 2.70
C GLU A 202 -17.75 -6.39 2.44
N LEU A 203 -16.67 -5.75 1.98
CA LEU A 203 -16.66 -4.33 1.61
C LEU A 203 -17.68 -4.04 0.50
N ILE A 204 -17.69 -4.87 -0.54
CA ILE A 204 -18.64 -4.74 -1.67
C ILE A 204 -20.08 -4.92 -1.20
N THR A 205 -20.34 -5.93 -0.36
CA THR A 205 -21.68 -6.19 0.20
C THR A 205 -22.19 -4.99 1.01
N ARG A 206 -21.29 -4.24 1.63
CA ARG A 206 -21.60 -3.02 2.40
C ARG A 206 -21.67 -1.74 1.56
N GLY A 207 -21.53 -1.84 0.24
CA GLY A 207 -21.57 -0.68 -0.66
C GLY A 207 -20.30 0.16 -0.70
N SER A 208 -19.17 -0.38 -0.21
CA SER A 208 -17.83 0.20 -0.33
C SER A 208 -16.95 -0.69 -1.22
N GLY A 209 -15.63 -0.59 -1.13
CA GLY A 209 -14.72 -1.41 -1.92
C GLY A 209 -13.32 -1.59 -1.31
N PRO A 210 -12.52 -2.53 -1.84
CA PRO A 210 -11.14 -2.74 -1.41
C PRO A 210 -10.25 -1.60 -1.92
N TYR A 211 -9.98 -0.63 -1.04
CA TYR A 211 -9.27 0.60 -1.39
C TYR A 211 -7.88 0.70 -0.77
N PHE A 212 -6.93 1.27 -1.52
CA PHE A 212 -5.52 1.27 -1.16
C PHE A 212 -4.84 2.63 -1.32
N TYR A 213 -3.76 2.81 -0.57
CA TYR A 213 -2.76 3.86 -0.74
C TYR A 213 -1.43 3.23 -1.14
N LEU A 214 -0.83 3.62 -2.26
CA LEU A 214 0.38 2.97 -2.79
C LEU A 214 1.62 3.85 -2.56
N PRO A 215 2.55 3.46 -1.66
CA PRO A 215 3.66 4.31 -1.27
C PRO A 215 4.91 4.12 -2.13
N LYS A 216 5.74 5.17 -2.14
CA LYS A 216 7.16 5.15 -2.53
C LYS A 216 7.46 4.50 -3.88
N MET A 217 6.55 4.59 -4.84
CA MET A 217 6.82 4.18 -6.23
C MET A 217 7.83 5.15 -6.86
N GLU A 218 8.70 4.63 -7.73
CA GLU A 218 9.71 5.44 -8.44
C GLU A 218 9.55 5.41 -9.97
N SER A 219 8.55 4.71 -10.51
CA SER A 219 8.23 4.71 -11.95
C SER A 219 6.83 4.22 -12.27
N HIS A 220 6.33 4.55 -13.45
CA HIS A 220 5.07 4.01 -13.99
C HIS A 220 5.09 2.48 -14.17
N LEU A 221 6.27 1.86 -14.35
CA LEU A 221 6.38 0.39 -14.43
C LEU A 221 6.01 -0.29 -13.11
N GLU A 222 6.22 0.38 -11.98
CA GLU A 222 5.79 -0.10 -10.67
C GLU A 222 4.28 0.09 -10.46
N ALA A 223 3.69 1.12 -11.07
CA ALA A 223 2.24 1.28 -11.15
C ALA A 223 1.61 0.19 -12.03
N ARG A 224 2.25 -0.17 -13.15
CA ARG A 224 1.87 -1.31 -13.99
C ARG A 224 1.92 -2.63 -13.21
N LEU A 225 2.97 -2.83 -12.40
CA LEU A 225 3.09 -4.00 -11.53
C LEU A 225 1.88 -4.10 -10.57
N TRP A 226 1.51 -3.01 -9.91
CA TRP A 226 0.30 -2.96 -9.07
C TRP A 226 -0.97 -3.27 -9.86
N ASN A 227 -1.13 -2.66 -11.05
CA ASN A 227 -2.29 -2.89 -11.90
C ASN A 227 -2.46 -4.38 -12.25
N ASP A 228 -1.35 -5.06 -12.58
CA ASP A 228 -1.39 -6.49 -12.90
C ASP A 228 -1.68 -7.35 -11.66
N VAL A 229 -1.16 -6.97 -10.49
CA VAL A 229 -1.51 -7.59 -9.20
C VAL A 229 -3.01 -7.46 -8.92
N PHE A 230 -3.59 -6.27 -9.12
CA PHE A 230 -5.02 -6.02 -8.93
C PHE A 230 -5.88 -6.83 -9.90
N LYS A 231 -5.51 -6.86 -11.18
CA LYS A 231 -6.22 -7.65 -12.19
C LYS A 231 -6.25 -9.12 -11.83
N MET A 232 -5.09 -9.68 -11.45
CA MET A 232 -4.99 -11.09 -11.06
C MET A 232 -5.78 -11.38 -9.79
N ALA A 233 -5.65 -10.54 -8.76
CA ALA A 233 -6.37 -10.70 -7.50
C ALA A 233 -7.89 -10.71 -7.70
N GLN A 234 -8.41 -9.76 -8.49
CA GLN A 234 -9.83 -9.69 -8.83
C GLN A 234 -10.30 -10.93 -9.58
N ASN A 235 -9.54 -11.37 -10.60
CA ASN A 235 -9.88 -12.60 -11.34
C ASN A 235 -9.89 -13.84 -10.42
N GLU A 236 -8.91 -13.95 -9.53
CA GLU A 236 -8.77 -15.12 -8.65
C GLU A 236 -9.92 -15.25 -7.65
N LEU A 237 -10.41 -14.13 -7.13
CA LEU A 237 -11.51 -14.11 -6.15
C LEU A 237 -12.88 -13.82 -6.78
N GLY A 238 -12.98 -13.80 -8.12
CA GLY A 238 -14.24 -13.54 -8.83
C GLY A 238 -14.81 -12.13 -8.63
N ILE A 239 -13.95 -11.15 -8.34
CA ILE A 239 -14.33 -9.75 -8.16
C ILE A 239 -14.25 -9.04 -9.52
N PRO A 240 -15.23 -8.19 -9.90
CA PRO A 240 -15.17 -7.47 -11.17
C PRO A 240 -13.91 -6.59 -11.33
N GLN A 241 -13.42 -6.42 -12.55
CA GLN A 241 -12.30 -5.53 -12.84
C GLN A 241 -12.67 -4.07 -12.54
N GLY A 242 -11.71 -3.28 -12.03
CA GLY A 242 -11.93 -1.90 -11.60
C GLY A 242 -12.64 -1.75 -10.24
N THR A 243 -12.85 -2.85 -9.51
CA THR A 243 -13.43 -2.80 -8.15
C THR A 243 -12.40 -2.28 -7.14
N ILE A 244 -11.14 -2.71 -7.27
CA ILE A 244 -10.04 -2.15 -6.49
C ILE A 244 -9.84 -0.69 -6.87
N ARG A 245 -9.65 0.18 -5.86
CA ARG A 245 -9.24 1.58 -6.07
C ARG A 245 -7.96 1.91 -5.30
N ALA A 246 -7.08 2.68 -5.90
CA ALA A 246 -5.78 3.00 -5.34
C ALA A 246 -5.43 4.48 -5.50
N THR A 247 -5.10 5.15 -4.39
CA THR A 247 -4.50 6.48 -4.40
C THR A 247 -2.99 6.32 -4.35
N VAL A 248 -2.25 6.98 -5.24
CA VAL A 248 -0.79 6.88 -5.29
C VAL A 248 -0.15 8.05 -4.54
N LEU A 249 0.83 7.77 -3.67
CA LEU A 249 1.65 8.81 -3.08
C LEU A 249 2.76 9.20 -4.07
N ILE A 250 2.70 10.43 -4.61
CA ILE A 250 3.81 11.04 -5.35
C ILE A 250 4.76 11.64 -4.32
N GLU A 251 5.54 10.75 -3.72
CA GLU A 251 6.46 11.06 -2.62
C GLU A 251 7.89 10.65 -2.96
N THR A 252 8.19 10.44 -4.24
CA THR A 252 9.55 10.28 -4.74
C THR A 252 9.77 11.22 -5.91
N ILE A 253 10.98 11.78 -6.00
CA ILE A 253 11.31 12.73 -7.09
C ILE A 253 11.17 12.10 -8.48
N PRO A 254 11.54 10.83 -8.75
CA PRO A 254 11.33 10.27 -10.08
C PRO A 254 9.83 10.12 -10.43
N ALA A 255 8.97 9.79 -9.45
CA ALA A 255 7.54 9.64 -9.70
C ALA A 255 6.86 10.96 -10.10
N ALA A 256 7.38 12.11 -9.66
CA ALA A 256 6.86 13.42 -10.09
C ALA A 256 7.01 13.66 -11.61
N PHE A 257 7.97 13.00 -12.26
CA PHE A 257 8.20 13.10 -13.71
C PHE A 257 7.43 12.03 -14.51
N GLU A 258 6.67 11.17 -13.83
CA GLU A 258 5.91 10.06 -14.45
C GLU A 258 4.47 10.01 -13.92
N MET A 259 3.92 11.12 -13.41
CA MET A 259 2.58 11.15 -12.80
C MET A 259 1.48 10.72 -13.77
N ASP A 260 1.54 11.18 -15.01
CA ASP A 260 0.51 10.90 -16.02
C ASP A 260 0.60 9.44 -16.50
N GLU A 261 1.82 8.92 -16.66
CA GLU A 261 2.07 7.51 -16.94
C GLU A 261 1.64 6.61 -15.79
N ILE A 262 1.88 6.99 -14.53
CA ILE A 262 1.41 6.26 -13.34
C ILE A 262 -0.12 6.18 -13.34
N LEU A 263 -0.79 7.30 -13.59
CA LEU A 263 -2.26 7.35 -13.72
C LEU A 263 -2.72 6.48 -14.89
N TYR A 264 -2.03 6.50 -16.03
CA TYR A 264 -2.38 5.72 -17.21
C TYR A 264 -2.29 4.22 -16.95
N GLU A 265 -1.21 3.77 -16.31
CA GLU A 265 -1.00 2.35 -15.95
C GLU A 265 -2.05 1.86 -14.96
N LEU A 266 -2.50 2.72 -14.06
CA LEU A 266 -3.55 2.44 -13.07
C LEU A 266 -4.94 2.94 -13.48
N ARG A 267 -5.18 3.37 -14.73
CA ARG A 267 -6.41 4.11 -15.10
C ARG A 267 -7.72 3.42 -14.71
N GLU A 268 -7.76 2.08 -14.73
CA GLU A 268 -8.93 1.29 -14.34
C GLU A 268 -9.09 1.13 -12.83
N HIS A 269 -8.06 1.42 -12.03
CA HIS A 269 -7.99 1.23 -10.58
C HIS A 269 -7.59 2.52 -9.83
N SER A 270 -7.38 3.65 -10.50
CA SER A 270 -6.90 4.88 -9.89
C SER A 270 -7.99 5.56 -9.06
N ALA A 271 -7.59 6.13 -7.92
CA ALA A 271 -8.36 7.06 -7.10
C ALA A 271 -7.65 8.40 -6.90
N GLY A 272 -6.68 8.72 -7.75
CA GLY A 272 -5.93 9.97 -7.72
C GLY A 272 -4.52 9.84 -7.12
N LEU A 273 -3.91 11.01 -6.91
CA LEU A 273 -2.54 11.16 -6.43
C LEU A 273 -2.53 11.94 -5.10
N ASN A 274 -1.49 11.77 -4.31
CA ASN A 274 -1.26 12.46 -3.04
C ASN A 274 0.14 13.09 -3.02
N CYS A 275 0.25 14.33 -2.55
CA CYS A 275 1.52 14.99 -2.32
C CYS A 275 2.02 14.72 -0.89
N GLY A 276 3.26 14.25 -0.77
CA GLY A 276 3.97 14.11 0.51
C GLY A 276 5.08 15.14 0.65
N ARG A 277 5.40 15.55 1.89
CA ARG A 277 6.51 16.48 2.16
C ARG A 277 7.81 15.75 2.48
N TRP A 278 7.82 14.95 3.54
CA TRP A 278 9.07 14.40 4.09
C TRP A 278 9.69 13.32 3.20
N ASP A 279 8.90 12.36 2.73
CA ASP A 279 9.40 11.34 1.80
C ASP A 279 9.87 11.93 0.47
N TYR A 280 9.20 12.96 -0.03
CA TYR A 280 9.59 13.63 -1.26
C TYR A 280 10.95 14.34 -1.10
N ILE A 281 11.13 15.14 -0.05
CA ILE A 281 12.41 15.79 0.26
C ILE A 281 13.51 14.73 0.49
N PHE A 282 13.20 13.67 1.25
CA PHE A 282 14.11 12.55 1.44
C PHE A 282 14.52 11.92 0.11
N SER A 283 13.57 11.71 -0.80
CA SER A 283 13.84 11.17 -2.12
C SER A 283 14.70 12.12 -2.95
N CYS A 284 14.49 13.43 -2.90
CA CYS A 284 15.35 14.40 -3.58
C CYS A 284 16.80 14.27 -3.11
N ILE A 285 17.03 14.27 -1.79
CA ILE A 285 18.36 14.10 -1.19
C ILE A 285 18.97 12.76 -1.64
N LYS A 286 18.21 11.66 -1.56
CA LYS A 286 18.67 10.32 -1.94
C LYS A 286 19.09 10.25 -3.41
N LYS A 287 18.27 10.79 -4.32
CA LYS A 287 18.48 10.72 -5.77
C LYS A 287 19.61 11.61 -6.24
N PHE A 288 19.79 12.75 -5.60
CA PHE A 288 20.83 13.74 -5.95
C PHE A 288 22.01 13.77 -4.98
N ARG A 289 22.19 12.72 -4.15
CA ARG A 289 23.22 12.67 -3.10
C ARG A 289 24.66 12.91 -3.57
N ASN A 290 24.94 12.68 -4.86
CA ASN A 290 26.25 12.86 -5.47
C ASN A 290 26.36 14.17 -6.28
N LYS A 291 25.33 15.03 -6.31
CA LYS A 291 25.39 16.35 -6.96
C LYS A 291 25.87 17.37 -5.93
N PRO A 292 27.10 17.92 -6.04
CA PRO A 292 27.67 18.81 -5.04
C PRO A 292 26.83 20.07 -4.79
N ASP A 293 26.15 20.56 -5.84
CA ASP A 293 25.32 21.77 -5.79
C ASP A 293 23.89 21.49 -5.30
N PHE A 294 23.54 20.23 -5.01
CA PHE A 294 22.23 19.86 -4.46
C PHE A 294 22.28 19.74 -2.92
N LEU A 295 22.54 20.88 -2.27
CA LEU A 295 22.52 21.00 -0.81
C LEU A 295 21.22 21.68 -0.37
N LEU A 296 20.42 20.97 0.40
CA LEU A 296 19.16 21.50 0.90
C LEU A 296 19.34 22.19 2.26
N ALA A 297 18.53 23.22 2.51
CA ALA A 297 18.44 23.89 3.81
C ALA A 297 17.89 22.94 4.89
N ASP A 298 17.86 23.43 6.13
CA ASP A 298 17.19 22.72 7.22
C ASP A 298 15.77 22.31 6.80
N ARG A 299 15.45 21.03 7.00
CA ARG A 299 14.18 20.43 6.54
C ARG A 299 12.93 21.21 7.01
N ALA A 300 13.01 21.89 8.17
CA ALA A 300 11.93 22.73 8.68
C ALA A 300 11.61 23.94 7.78
N GLN A 301 12.63 24.49 7.10
CA GLN A 301 12.53 25.64 6.20
C GLN A 301 12.02 25.26 4.80
N ILE A 302 12.12 23.98 4.42
CA ILE A 302 11.62 23.48 3.13
C ILE A 302 10.12 23.20 3.26
N THR A 303 9.28 24.23 3.18
CA THR A 303 7.82 24.16 3.27
C THR A 303 7.20 23.79 1.91
N MET A 304 5.88 23.53 1.88
CA MET A 304 5.15 23.30 0.62
C MET A 304 5.09 24.53 -0.30
N THR A 305 5.63 25.68 0.11
CA THR A 305 5.71 26.90 -0.70
C THR A 305 7.11 27.13 -1.27
N THR A 306 8.07 26.27 -0.97
CA THR A 306 9.40 26.30 -1.59
C THR A 306 9.28 25.93 -3.07
N HIS A 307 9.97 26.64 -3.96
CA HIS A 307 9.70 26.62 -5.42
C HIS A 307 9.60 25.24 -6.10
N PHE A 308 10.35 24.23 -5.64
CA PHE A 308 10.36 22.88 -6.23
C PHE A 308 9.36 21.90 -5.57
N MET A 309 8.70 22.32 -4.49
CA MET A 309 7.67 21.58 -3.75
C MET A 309 6.29 21.91 -4.32
#